data_AF-A0A7V3NBK2-F1
#
_entry.id   AF-A0A7V3NBK2-F1
#
_cell.length_a   1.000
_cell.length_b   1.000
_cell.length_c   1.000
_cell.angle_alpha   90.00
_cell.angle_beta   90.00
_cell.angle_gamma   90.00
#
_symmetry.space_group_name_H-M   'P 1'
#
loop_
_entity.id
_entity.type
_entity.pdbx_description
1 polymer ?
#
loop_
_entity_poly.entity_id
_entity_poly.type
_entity_poly.pdbx_seq_one_letter_code
_entity_poly.pdbx_strand_id
1 'polypeptide(L)'
;MIRQYLVALLLLVSAPLVGCSVNQSGRWTFWPLAKVSDRVPGITPPPERMRAIRQLGQQAARQDPIEQNRLAGQLAEMYAQERDPLIRGQIIQSAGYLAGPNTLALLRTGLKDADADVRVLACQSLGRLGGPEAAAALAEALGSDTDPDVRLAAVKALGETGEPSAIQALGMALNERDPAMQYQAVAALRQIAPVDYGYDVPRWRNYVRGEPVPPEPPFSLVERIRQRL
;
A
#
# COMPACT_ATOMS: atom_id res chain seq x y z
N MET A 1 -16.64 -82.35 -21.09
CA MET A 1 -16.65 -81.86 -19.70
C MET A 1 -15.39 -81.02 -19.51
N ILE A 2 -15.44 -79.69 -19.68
CA ILE A 2 -15.80 -78.70 -18.63
C ILE A 2 -14.73 -78.79 -17.51
N ARG A 3 -13.79 -77.85 -17.33
CA ARG A 3 -13.95 -76.48 -16.78
C ARG A 3 -12.60 -75.74 -16.89
N GLN A 4 -12.52 -74.62 -17.62
CA GLN A 4 -12.58 -73.23 -17.13
C GLN A 4 -11.30 -72.70 -16.46
N TYR A 5 -10.69 -71.74 -17.17
CA TYR A 5 -9.96 -70.53 -16.72
C TYR A 5 -9.32 -70.55 -15.32
N LEU A 6 -8.00 -70.33 -15.24
CA LEU A 6 -7.42 -69.38 -14.29
C LEU A 6 -5.92 -69.17 -14.54
N VAL A 7 -5.60 -67.91 -14.83
CA VAL A 7 -4.31 -67.25 -14.56
C VAL A 7 -3.18 -67.49 -15.56
N ALA A 8 -3.42 -67.08 -16.81
CA ALA A 8 -2.44 -66.24 -17.50
C ALA A 8 -2.55 -64.82 -16.93
N LEU A 9 -1.95 -64.55 -15.76
CA LEU A 9 -1.74 -63.19 -15.26
C LEU A 9 -0.86 -63.20 -14.00
N LEU A 10 -0.06 -62.14 -13.84
CA LEU A 10 0.59 -61.72 -12.59
C LEU A 10 1.83 -62.51 -12.17
N LEU A 11 2.99 -62.17 -12.77
CA LEU A 11 4.19 -61.76 -12.02
C LEU A 11 5.20 -61.02 -12.95
N LEU A 12 4.70 -60.10 -13.79
CA LEU A 12 5.49 -58.98 -14.30
C LEU A 12 4.88 -57.70 -13.71
N VAL A 13 5.00 -57.57 -12.39
CA VAL A 13 4.49 -56.43 -11.63
C VAL A 13 5.46 -55.26 -11.82
N SER A 14 4.96 -54.27 -12.56
CA SER A 14 5.35 -52.85 -12.56
C SER A 14 6.84 -52.53 -12.70
N ALA A 15 7.32 -52.43 -13.94
CA ALA A 15 8.27 -51.37 -14.23
C ALA A 15 7.50 -50.03 -14.13
N PRO A 16 7.74 -49.16 -13.15
CA PRO A 16 7.24 -47.80 -13.27
C PRO A 16 7.86 -47.23 -14.55
N LEU A 17 7.03 -46.58 -15.38
CA LEU A 17 7.47 -45.78 -16.50
C LEU A 17 8.30 -44.61 -15.94
N VAL A 18 9.57 -44.86 -15.62
CA VAL A 18 10.51 -43.86 -15.12
C VAL A 18 10.96 -43.04 -16.33
N GLY A 19 10.18 -42.01 -16.66
CA GLY A 19 10.59 -40.99 -17.61
C GLY A 19 11.72 -40.16 -17.02
N CYS A 20 12.95 -40.42 -17.43
CA CYS A 20 14.05 -39.48 -17.19
C CYS A 20 13.83 -38.24 -18.07
N SER A 21 13.62 -37.07 -17.47
CA SER A 21 13.62 -35.80 -18.20
C SER A 21 14.81 -34.94 -17.77
N VAL A 22 15.34 -34.18 -18.72
CA VAL A 22 16.40 -33.21 -18.50
C VAL A 22 15.74 -31.86 -18.28
N ASN A 23 16.02 -31.21 -17.15
CA ASN A 23 15.47 -29.87 -16.88
C ASN A 23 16.18 -28.78 -17.70
N GLN A 24 15.69 -27.53 -17.64
CA GLN A 24 16.26 -26.40 -18.38
C GLN A 24 17.73 -26.07 -18.03
N SER A 25 18.29 -26.66 -16.96
CA SER A 25 19.69 -26.52 -16.57
C SER A 25 20.54 -27.77 -16.84
N GLY A 26 20.05 -28.72 -17.65
CA GLY A 26 20.80 -29.90 -18.06
C GLY A 26 20.94 -30.98 -16.99
N ARG A 27 20.22 -30.89 -15.87
CA ARG A 27 20.26 -31.89 -14.79
C ARG A 27 19.16 -32.94 -14.98
N TRP A 28 19.54 -34.20 -14.78
CA TRP A 28 18.62 -35.33 -14.73
C TRP A 28 17.73 -35.21 -13.50
N THR A 29 16.41 -35.18 -13.70
CA THR A 29 15.44 -35.14 -12.60
C THR A 29 14.47 -36.31 -12.68
N PHE A 30 14.18 -36.90 -11.51
CA PHE A 30 13.25 -38.02 -11.37
C PHE A 30 11.80 -37.49 -11.37
N TRP A 31 10.93 -38.08 -12.20
CA TRP A 31 9.60 -37.55 -12.56
C TRP A 31 8.46 -37.60 -11.51
N PRO A 32 8.69 -37.84 -10.20
CA PRO A 32 7.76 -37.35 -9.16
C PRO A 32 8.31 -36.13 -8.40
N LEU A 33 9.60 -35.80 -8.56
CA LEU A 33 10.29 -34.75 -7.78
C LEU A 33 10.75 -33.56 -8.64
N ALA A 34 10.62 -33.65 -9.96
CA ALA A 34 10.87 -32.52 -10.85
C ALA A 34 9.78 -31.45 -10.63
N LYS A 35 10.13 -30.34 -9.97
CA LYS A 35 9.25 -29.17 -9.92
C LYS A 35 8.96 -28.73 -11.35
N VAL A 36 7.69 -28.81 -11.76
CA VAL A 36 7.22 -28.17 -12.98
C VAL A 36 7.47 -26.67 -12.80
N SER A 37 8.22 -26.08 -13.72
CA SER A 37 8.48 -24.64 -13.70
C SER A 37 7.20 -23.91 -14.05
N ASP A 38 6.74 -23.00 -13.18
CA ASP A 38 5.59 -22.13 -13.45
C ASP A 38 5.85 -21.10 -14.58
N ARG A 39 7.07 -21.06 -15.12
CA ARG A 39 7.41 -20.17 -16.24
C ARG A 39 6.76 -20.63 -17.54
N VAL A 40 5.82 -19.81 -18.02
CA VAL A 40 5.25 -19.93 -19.37
C VAL A 40 6.07 -19.07 -20.33
N PRO A 41 6.56 -19.61 -21.47
CA PRO A 41 7.32 -18.84 -22.45
C PRO A 41 6.57 -17.58 -22.90
N GLY A 42 7.27 -16.43 -22.92
CA GLY A 42 6.69 -15.15 -23.32
C GLY A 42 5.84 -14.44 -22.27
N ILE A 43 5.56 -15.07 -21.12
CA ILE A 43 4.83 -14.47 -20.01
C ILE A 43 5.78 -14.30 -18.83
N THR A 44 6.09 -13.05 -18.48
CA THR A 44 6.86 -12.75 -17.27
C THR A 44 5.97 -12.99 -16.05
N PRO A 45 6.36 -13.85 -15.08
CA PRO A 45 5.56 -14.11 -13.89
C PRO A 45 5.34 -12.83 -13.05
N PRO A 46 4.20 -12.69 -12.35
CA PRO A 46 3.89 -11.50 -11.56
C PRO A 46 5.02 -11.07 -10.59
N PRO A 47 5.68 -11.98 -9.83
CA PRO A 47 6.78 -11.58 -8.94
C PRO A 47 7.97 -10.95 -9.66
N GLU A 48 8.28 -11.41 -10.87
CA GLU A 48 9.38 -10.86 -11.67
C GLU A 48 8.99 -9.48 -12.24
N ARG A 49 7.73 -9.31 -12.69
CA ARG A 49 7.19 -8.01 -13.12
C ARG A 49 7.24 -6.99 -11.97
N MET A 50 6.81 -7.37 -10.76
CA MET A 50 6.84 -6.50 -9.58
C MET A 50 8.27 -6.06 -9.23
N ARG A 51 9.24 -6.97 -9.28
CA ARG A 51 10.65 -6.63 -9.03
C ARG A 51 11.19 -5.64 -10.04
N ALA A 52 10.88 -5.82 -11.33
CA ALA A 52 11.29 -4.89 -12.38
C ALA A 52 10.71 -3.48 -12.15
N ILE A 53 9.41 -3.38 -11.82
CA ILE A 53 8.74 -2.10 -11.54
C ILE A 53 9.33 -1.41 -10.30
N ARG A 54 9.65 -2.18 -9.27
CA ARG A 54 10.31 -1.66 -8.06
C ARG A 54 11.71 -1.14 -8.35
N GLN A 55 12.50 -1.88 -9.11
CA GLN A 55 13.84 -1.47 -9.52
C GLN A 55 13.80 -0.22 -10.38
N LEU A 56 12.86 -0.13 -11.31
CA LEU A 56 12.63 1.07 -12.12
C LEU A 56 12.38 2.29 -11.23
N GLY A 57 11.47 2.20 -10.26
CA GLY A 57 11.20 3.28 -9.30
C GLY A 57 12.43 3.68 -8.48
N GLN A 58 13.21 2.72 -7.98
CA GLN A 58 14.43 2.98 -7.19
C GLN A 58 15.55 3.63 -8.02
N GLN A 59 15.70 3.21 -9.28
CA GLN A 59 16.69 3.80 -10.19
C GLN A 59 16.27 5.20 -10.62
N ALA A 60 14.99 5.38 -10.92
CA ALA A 60 14.40 6.65 -11.32
C ALA A 60 14.56 7.70 -10.21
N ALA A 61 14.35 7.34 -8.94
CA ALA A 61 14.53 8.25 -7.81
C ALA A 61 15.95 8.84 -7.67
N ARG A 62 16.96 8.27 -8.36
CA ARG A 62 18.35 8.76 -8.38
C ARG A 62 18.67 9.63 -9.59
N GLN A 63 17.73 9.76 -10.53
CA GLN A 63 17.90 10.57 -11.74
C GLN A 63 17.54 12.03 -11.46
N ASP A 64 17.85 12.91 -12.41
CA ASP A 64 17.44 14.31 -12.36
C ASP A 64 15.91 14.47 -12.50
N PRO A 65 15.34 15.63 -12.11
CA PRO A 65 13.89 15.83 -12.09
C PRO A 65 13.18 15.66 -13.45
N ILE A 66 13.85 15.98 -14.57
CA ILE A 66 13.26 15.83 -15.90
C ILE A 66 13.08 14.35 -16.20
N GLU A 67 14.13 13.57 -15.94
CA GLU A 67 14.12 12.13 -16.15
C GLU A 67 13.18 11.40 -15.19
N GLN A 68 13.09 11.83 -13.92
CA GLN A 68 12.09 11.34 -12.97
C GLN A 68 10.66 11.51 -13.51
N ASN A 69 10.34 12.71 -14.01
CA ASN A 69 9.01 13.01 -14.55
C ASN A 69 8.72 12.20 -15.85
N ARG A 70 9.73 11.98 -16.69
CA ARG A 70 9.62 11.13 -17.89
C ARG A 70 9.33 9.67 -17.51
N LEU A 71 10.06 9.13 -16.53
CA LEU A 71 9.88 7.78 -16.02
C LEU A 71 8.52 7.60 -15.31
N ALA A 72 8.04 8.62 -14.60
CA ALA A 72 6.68 8.64 -14.07
C ALA A 72 5.62 8.56 -15.18
N GLY A 73 5.87 9.18 -16.34
CA GLY A 73 5.01 9.03 -17.53
C GLY A 73 4.97 7.58 -18.04
N GLN A 74 6.11 6.89 -18.09
CA GLN A 74 6.15 5.46 -18.46
C GLN A 74 5.41 4.58 -17.46
N LEU A 75 5.56 4.83 -16.16
CA LEU A 75 4.78 4.14 -15.13
C LEU A 75 3.28 4.36 -15.31
N ALA A 76 2.86 5.56 -15.70
CA ALA A 76 1.46 5.86 -15.96
C ALA A 76 0.90 5.08 -17.17
N GLU A 77 1.67 4.95 -18.25
CA GLU A 77 1.31 4.12 -19.40
C GLU A 77 1.20 2.65 -19.02
N MET A 78 2.15 2.14 -18.23
CA MET A 78 2.10 0.76 -17.71
C MET A 78 0.86 0.53 -16.85
N TYR A 79 0.53 1.48 -15.96
CA TYR A 79 -0.63 1.39 -15.09
C TYR A 79 -1.94 1.33 -15.88
N ALA A 80 -2.08 2.17 -16.93
CA ALA A 80 -3.27 2.24 -17.75
C ALA A 80 -3.59 0.93 -18.51
N GLN A 81 -2.56 0.13 -18.80
CA GLN A 81 -2.71 -1.15 -19.52
C GLN A 81 -2.80 -2.36 -18.58
N GLU A 82 -2.53 -2.17 -17.28
CA GLU A 82 -2.42 -3.27 -16.32
C GLU A 82 -3.77 -3.66 -15.70
N ARG A 83 -4.10 -4.95 -15.78
CA ARG A 83 -5.35 -5.50 -15.25
C ARG A 83 -5.20 -6.08 -13.85
N ASP A 84 -4.00 -6.52 -13.48
CA ASP A 84 -3.71 -7.09 -12.16
C ASP A 84 -3.57 -5.97 -11.12
N PRO A 85 -4.46 -5.89 -10.11
CA PRO A 85 -4.39 -4.87 -9.06
C PRO A 85 -3.09 -4.91 -8.26
N LEU A 86 -2.46 -6.09 -8.09
CA LEU A 86 -1.19 -6.19 -7.38
C LEU A 86 -0.06 -5.50 -8.14
N ILE A 87 -0.07 -5.61 -9.47
CA ILE A 87 0.91 -4.92 -10.32
C ILE A 87 0.60 -3.42 -10.37
N ARG A 88 -0.67 -3.02 -10.49
CA ARG A 88 -1.08 -1.61 -10.40
C ARG A 88 -0.63 -0.96 -9.08
N GLY A 89 -0.85 -1.64 -7.96
CA GLY A 89 -0.38 -1.22 -6.64
C GLY A 89 1.15 -1.06 -6.59
N GLN A 90 1.91 -2.00 -7.15
CA GLN A 90 3.36 -1.88 -7.22
C GLN A 90 3.82 -0.69 -8.08
N ILE A 91 3.10 -0.36 -9.16
CA ILE A 91 3.37 0.83 -9.98
C ILE A 91 3.16 2.11 -9.18
N ILE A 92 2.01 2.23 -8.50
CA ILE A 92 1.68 3.38 -7.64
C ILE A 92 2.70 3.55 -6.52
N GLN A 93 3.11 2.45 -5.87
CA GLN A 93 4.13 2.49 -4.83
C GLN A 93 5.50 2.93 -5.36
N SER A 94 5.89 2.47 -6.56
CA SER A 94 7.13 2.89 -7.21
C SER A 94 7.10 4.36 -7.61
N ALA A 95 5.98 4.84 -8.14
CA ALA A 95 5.79 6.24 -8.52
C ALA A 95 5.94 7.19 -7.32
N GLY A 96 5.53 6.77 -6.12
CA GLY A 96 5.66 7.54 -4.88
C GLY A 96 7.10 7.86 -4.45
N TYR A 97 8.13 7.36 -5.16
CA TYR A 97 9.53 7.75 -4.95
C TYR A 97 10.05 8.76 -5.97
N LEU A 98 9.21 9.18 -6.93
CA LEU A 98 9.59 10.07 -8.03
C LEU A 98 9.01 11.46 -7.80
N ALA A 99 9.73 12.50 -8.25
CA ALA A 99 9.21 13.85 -8.28
C ALA A 99 8.62 14.20 -9.65
N GLY A 100 7.73 15.19 -9.66
CA GLY A 100 7.22 15.81 -10.88
C GLY A 100 5.70 15.69 -11.07
N PRO A 101 5.14 16.48 -12.00
CA PRO A 101 3.70 16.54 -12.25
C PRO A 101 3.10 15.21 -12.71
N ASN A 102 3.84 14.39 -13.48
CA ASN A 102 3.36 13.08 -13.91
C ASN A 102 3.20 12.11 -12.74
N THR A 103 4.06 12.22 -11.71
CA THR A 103 3.90 11.43 -10.48
C THR A 103 2.59 11.81 -9.79
N LEU A 104 2.37 13.11 -9.53
CA LEU A 104 1.15 13.57 -8.87
C LEU A 104 -0.11 13.14 -9.65
N ALA A 105 -0.08 13.27 -10.97
CA ALA A 105 -1.20 12.85 -11.83
C ALA A 105 -1.45 11.34 -11.73
N LEU A 106 -0.41 10.51 -11.80
CA LEU A 106 -0.52 9.06 -11.65
C LEU A 106 -1.07 8.66 -10.28
N LEU A 107 -0.58 9.27 -9.20
CA LEU A 107 -1.05 8.97 -7.85
C LEU A 107 -2.51 9.40 -7.64
N ARG A 108 -2.95 10.52 -8.22
CA ARG A 108 -4.37 10.92 -8.24
C ARG A 108 -5.25 9.94 -9.02
N THR A 109 -4.73 9.35 -10.09
CA THR A 109 -5.41 8.24 -10.78
C THR A 109 -5.51 7.02 -9.87
N GLY A 110 -4.44 6.69 -9.13
CA GLY A 110 -4.43 5.59 -8.16
C GLY A 110 -5.46 5.75 -7.04
N LEU A 111 -5.76 6.98 -6.60
CA LEU A 111 -6.86 7.26 -5.64
C LEU A 111 -8.25 6.93 -6.19
N LYS A 112 -8.39 6.65 -7.49
CA LYS A 112 -9.66 6.32 -8.15
C LYS A 112 -9.68 4.88 -8.66
N ASP A 113 -8.70 4.06 -8.27
CA ASP A 113 -8.66 2.65 -8.65
C ASP A 113 -9.88 1.90 -8.10
N ALA A 114 -10.36 0.93 -8.87
CA ALA A 114 -11.45 0.06 -8.45
C ALA A 114 -11.07 -0.79 -7.23
N ASP A 115 -9.77 -1.10 -7.08
CA ASP A 115 -9.23 -1.89 -5.98
C ASP A 115 -8.80 -1.01 -4.80
N ALA A 116 -9.30 -1.32 -3.60
CA ALA A 116 -9.06 -0.52 -2.40
C ALA A 116 -7.58 -0.56 -1.95
N ASP A 117 -6.88 -1.67 -2.14
CA ASP A 117 -5.45 -1.76 -1.77
C ASP A 117 -4.60 -0.83 -2.64
N VAL A 118 -4.95 -0.67 -3.92
CA VAL A 118 -4.30 0.30 -4.81
C VAL A 118 -4.57 1.74 -4.35
N ARG A 119 -5.79 2.05 -3.91
CA ARG A 119 -6.13 3.38 -3.35
C ARG A 119 -5.38 3.66 -2.04
N VAL A 120 -5.26 2.68 -1.14
CA VAL A 120 -4.42 2.78 0.07
C VAL A 120 -2.97 3.09 -0.28
N LEU A 121 -2.40 2.38 -1.26
CA LEU A 121 -1.03 2.63 -1.73
C LEU A 121 -0.88 4.02 -2.34
N ALA A 122 -1.90 4.52 -3.05
CA ALA A 122 -1.91 5.88 -3.58
C ALA A 122 -1.90 6.93 -2.47
N CYS A 123 -2.68 6.74 -1.40
CA CYS A 123 -2.63 7.60 -0.22
C CYS A 123 -1.22 7.64 0.38
N GLN A 124 -0.61 6.48 0.62
CA GLN A 124 0.74 6.39 1.19
C GLN A 124 1.80 7.07 0.30
N SER A 125 1.71 6.87 -1.02
CA SER A 125 2.62 7.49 -1.98
C SER A 125 2.44 9.02 -2.05
N LEU A 126 1.20 9.53 -1.94
CA LEU A 126 0.94 10.98 -1.87
C LEU A 126 1.43 11.61 -0.56
N GLY A 127 1.27 10.92 0.56
CA GLY A 127 1.83 11.35 1.85
C GLY A 127 3.33 11.55 1.77
N ARG A 128 4.04 10.59 1.12
CA ARG A 128 5.48 10.70 0.88
C ARG A 128 5.86 11.79 -0.12
N LEU A 129 5.07 11.96 -1.19
CA LEU A 129 5.32 13.02 -2.18
C LEU A 129 5.26 14.40 -1.53
N GLY A 130 4.30 14.58 -0.60
CA GLY A 130 4.10 15.84 0.10
C GLY A 130 3.61 16.97 -0.82
N GLY A 131 3.57 18.18 -0.27
CA GLY A 131 3.13 19.36 -1.00
C GLY A 131 1.61 19.59 -0.95
N PRO A 132 1.18 20.85 -1.16
CA PRO A 132 -0.21 21.26 -0.98
C PRO A 132 -1.16 20.53 -1.94
N GLU A 133 -0.72 20.19 -3.14
CA GLU A 133 -1.53 19.46 -4.10
C GLU A 133 -1.76 17.98 -3.73
N ALA A 134 -0.81 17.37 -3.01
CA ALA A 134 -0.96 16.02 -2.47
C ALA A 134 -1.89 16.05 -1.25
N ALA A 135 -1.71 17.02 -0.35
CA ALA A 135 -2.61 17.24 0.79
C ALA A 135 -4.06 17.44 0.35
N ALA A 136 -4.30 18.25 -0.70
CA ALA A 136 -5.63 18.44 -1.26
C ALA A 136 -6.25 17.14 -1.81
N ALA A 137 -5.48 16.32 -2.52
CA ALA A 137 -5.96 15.05 -3.07
C ALA A 137 -6.28 14.03 -1.94
N LEU A 138 -5.48 14.00 -0.88
CA LEU A 138 -5.72 13.17 0.29
C LEU A 138 -6.96 13.61 1.08
N ALA A 139 -7.20 14.93 1.17
CA ALA A 139 -8.39 15.47 1.81
C ALA A 139 -9.68 15.08 1.05
N GLU A 140 -9.62 15.07 -0.29
CA GLU A 140 -10.71 14.56 -1.14
C GLU A 140 -10.96 13.07 -0.86
N ALA A 141 -9.91 12.24 -0.83
CA ALA A 141 -10.02 10.81 -0.54
C ALA A 141 -10.64 10.54 0.85
N LEU A 142 -10.20 11.28 1.89
CA LEU A 142 -10.77 11.18 3.24
C LEU A 142 -12.30 11.43 3.27
N GLY A 143 -12.76 12.40 2.49
CA GLY A 143 -14.16 12.82 2.47
C GLY A 143 -15.06 12.01 1.54
N SER A 144 -14.50 11.35 0.52
CA SER A 144 -15.28 10.74 -0.57
C SER A 144 -15.15 9.23 -0.69
N ASP A 145 -14.05 8.63 -0.21
CA ASP A 145 -13.89 7.17 -0.28
C ASP A 145 -14.86 6.47 0.67
N THR A 146 -15.39 5.33 0.25
CA THR A 146 -16.32 4.52 1.05
C THR A 146 -15.60 3.46 1.87
N ASP A 147 -14.36 3.15 1.52
CA ASP A 147 -13.56 2.13 2.19
C ASP A 147 -12.86 2.72 3.43
N PRO A 148 -13.11 2.18 4.63
CA PRO A 148 -12.55 2.73 5.86
C PRO A 148 -11.01 2.66 5.92
N ASP A 149 -10.39 1.66 5.29
CA ASP A 149 -8.93 1.51 5.28
C ASP A 149 -8.28 2.57 4.38
N VAL A 150 -8.91 2.89 3.25
CA VAL A 150 -8.48 4.01 2.38
C VAL A 150 -8.58 5.34 3.12
N ARG A 151 -9.70 5.58 3.81
CA ARG A 151 -9.89 6.82 4.58
C ARG A 151 -8.86 6.94 5.71
N LEU A 152 -8.59 5.86 6.43
CA LEU A 152 -7.57 5.83 7.47
C LEU A 152 -6.17 6.08 6.91
N ALA A 153 -5.85 5.49 5.75
CA ALA A 153 -4.61 5.73 5.03
C ALA A 153 -4.50 7.20 4.59
N ALA A 154 -5.59 7.82 4.14
CA ALA A 154 -5.64 9.24 3.79
C ALA A 154 -5.35 10.14 5.00
N VAL A 155 -5.95 9.88 6.17
CA VAL A 155 -5.67 10.62 7.41
C VAL A 155 -4.20 10.51 7.82
N LYS A 156 -3.64 9.29 7.78
CA LYS A 156 -2.24 9.08 8.08
C LYS A 156 -1.34 9.87 7.12
N ALA A 157 -1.60 9.74 5.81
CA ALA A 157 -0.83 10.40 4.77
C ALA A 157 -0.92 11.92 4.86
N LEU A 158 -2.07 12.49 5.25
CA LEU A 158 -2.22 13.93 5.48
C LEU A 158 -1.22 14.45 6.51
N GLY A 159 -0.93 13.70 7.58
CA GLY A 159 0.12 14.04 8.54
C GLY A 159 1.53 13.93 7.93
N GLU A 160 1.77 12.87 7.14
CA GLU A 160 3.07 12.62 6.49
C GLU A 160 3.44 13.69 5.44
N THR A 161 2.46 14.38 4.86
CA THR A 161 2.74 15.47 3.91
C THR A 161 3.51 16.64 4.54
N GLY A 162 3.39 16.83 5.86
CA GLY A 162 3.94 18.01 6.54
C GLY A 162 3.21 19.32 6.24
N GLU A 163 2.08 19.28 5.52
CA GLU A 163 1.39 20.47 5.01
C GLU A 163 0.38 21.02 6.03
N PRO A 164 0.56 22.26 6.55
CA PRO A 164 -0.41 22.85 7.49
C PRO A 164 -1.81 23.03 6.89
N SER A 165 -1.91 23.10 5.56
CA SER A 165 -3.20 23.15 4.84
C SER A 165 -4.09 21.91 5.10
N ALA A 166 -3.50 20.78 5.52
CA ALA A 166 -4.21 19.56 5.88
C ALA A 166 -4.94 19.62 7.24
N ILE A 167 -4.64 20.60 8.11
CA ILE A 167 -5.21 20.71 9.47
C ILE A 167 -6.74 20.70 9.43
N GLN A 168 -7.34 21.47 8.50
CA GLN A 168 -8.79 21.54 8.40
C GLN A 168 -9.41 20.21 7.95
N ALA A 169 -8.74 19.48 7.05
CA ALA A 169 -9.20 18.18 6.60
C ALA A 169 -9.16 17.13 7.72
N LEU A 170 -8.10 17.13 8.54
CA LEU A 170 -7.99 16.28 9.72
C LEU A 170 -9.09 16.56 10.76
N GLY A 171 -9.63 17.78 10.78
CA GLY A 171 -10.84 18.13 11.54
C GLY A 171 -12.04 17.24 11.23
N MET A 172 -12.22 16.79 9.99
CA MET A 172 -13.29 15.87 9.61
C MET A 172 -13.12 14.53 10.32
N ALA A 173 -11.90 14.00 10.37
CA ALA A 173 -11.57 12.73 11.00
C ALA A 173 -11.72 12.76 12.54
N LEU A 174 -11.54 13.91 13.19
CA LEU A 174 -11.81 14.07 14.64
C LEU A 174 -13.30 13.96 14.99
N ASN A 175 -14.19 14.16 14.02
CA ASN A 175 -15.65 14.11 14.21
C ASN A 175 -16.24 12.73 13.84
N GLU A 176 -15.41 11.82 13.35
CA GLU A 176 -15.79 10.43 13.10
C GLU A 176 -16.14 9.71 14.40
N ARG A 177 -17.02 8.70 14.31
CA ARG A 177 -17.37 7.88 15.48
C ARG A 177 -16.28 6.87 15.83
N ASP A 178 -15.51 6.45 14.85
CA ASP A 178 -14.48 5.44 15.03
C ASP A 178 -13.29 5.98 15.86
N PRO A 179 -12.98 5.38 17.02
CA PRO A 179 -11.83 5.78 17.82
C PRO A 179 -10.49 5.64 17.08
N ALA A 180 -10.33 4.68 16.17
CA ALA A 180 -9.10 4.51 15.41
C ALA A 180 -8.87 5.70 14.47
N MET A 181 -9.93 6.14 13.79
CA MET A 181 -9.94 7.34 12.97
C MET A 181 -9.61 8.61 13.78
N GLN A 182 -10.22 8.79 14.95
CA GLN A 182 -9.92 9.92 15.84
C GLN A 182 -8.46 9.90 16.32
N TYR A 183 -7.96 8.74 16.72
CA TYR A 183 -6.57 8.56 17.13
C TYR A 183 -5.60 8.92 16.00
N GLN A 184 -5.88 8.43 14.79
CA GLN A 184 -5.04 8.71 13.63
C GLN A 184 -5.07 10.19 13.24
N ALA A 185 -6.23 10.84 13.36
CA ALA A 185 -6.37 12.27 13.12
C ALA A 185 -5.54 13.10 14.08
N VAL A 186 -5.58 12.77 15.38
CA VAL A 186 -4.71 13.40 16.38
C VAL A 186 -3.24 13.14 16.07
N ALA A 187 -2.86 11.90 15.76
CA ALA A 187 -1.47 11.55 15.43
C ALA A 187 -0.94 12.32 14.21
N ALA A 188 -1.79 12.57 13.21
CA ALA A 188 -1.47 13.39 12.05
C ALA A 188 -1.39 14.89 12.41
N LEU A 189 -2.33 15.40 13.21
CA LEU A 189 -2.31 16.80 13.67
C LEU A 189 -1.04 17.12 14.46
N ARG A 190 -0.59 16.21 15.31
CA ARG A 190 0.66 16.34 16.07
C ARG A 190 1.92 16.44 15.20
N GLN A 191 1.86 16.00 13.93
CA GLN A 191 2.98 16.11 12.99
C GLN A 191 3.03 17.47 12.29
N ILE A 192 1.88 18.11 12.07
CA ILE A 192 1.77 19.27 11.18
C ILE A 192 1.34 20.56 11.89
N ALA A 193 0.71 20.45 13.07
CA ALA A 193 0.27 21.61 13.82
C ALA A 193 1.42 22.20 14.65
N PRO A 194 1.46 23.54 14.84
CA PRO A 194 2.45 24.21 15.68
C PRO A 194 2.24 23.99 17.19
N VAL A 195 1.21 23.25 17.59
CA VAL A 195 0.81 22.99 18.98
C VAL A 195 0.64 21.48 19.17
N ASP A 196 0.78 20.99 20.40
CA ASP A 196 0.48 19.60 20.75
C ASP A 196 -0.43 19.57 21.98
N TYR A 197 -1.67 19.09 21.81
CA TYR A 197 -2.63 18.87 22.90
C TYR A 197 -2.67 17.41 23.37
N GLY A 198 -1.63 16.63 23.05
CA GLY A 198 -1.60 15.20 23.30
C GLY A 198 -2.74 14.49 22.58
N TYR A 199 -3.40 13.57 23.28
CA TYR A 199 -4.55 12.81 22.77
C TYR A 199 -5.92 13.35 23.23
N ASP A 200 -5.98 14.61 23.65
CA ASP A 200 -7.23 15.28 24.00
C ASP A 200 -7.97 15.74 22.73
N VAL A 201 -8.83 14.86 22.23
CA VAL A 201 -9.63 15.09 21.02
C VAL A 201 -10.50 16.36 21.12
N PRO A 202 -11.22 16.66 22.23
CA PRO A 202 -11.92 17.94 22.39
C PRO A 202 -11.05 19.18 22.16
N ARG A 203 -9.82 19.24 22.71
CA ARG A 203 -8.92 20.38 22.49
C ARG A 203 -8.53 20.53 21.03
N TRP A 204 -8.21 19.42 20.37
CA TRP A 204 -7.91 19.40 18.94
C TRP A 204 -9.10 19.87 18.09
N ARG A 205 -10.33 19.50 18.44
CA ARG A 205 -11.53 19.99 17.74
C ARG A 205 -11.69 21.51 17.86
N ASN A 206 -11.51 22.06 19.06
CA ASN A 206 -11.59 23.51 19.26
C ASN A 206 -10.49 24.23 18.46
N TYR A 207 -9.26 23.71 18.50
CA TYR A 207 -8.14 24.25 17.74
C TYR A 207 -8.42 24.30 16.24
N VAL A 208 -8.87 23.19 15.65
CA VAL A 208 -9.19 23.12 14.21
C VAL A 208 -10.32 24.08 13.83
N ARG A 209 -11.30 24.30 14.70
CA ARG A 209 -12.41 25.25 14.47
C ARG A 209 -12.04 26.72 14.72
N GLY A 210 -10.83 27.01 15.23
CA GLY A 210 -10.47 28.35 15.71
C GLY A 210 -11.26 28.79 16.94
N GLU A 211 -11.83 27.85 17.68
CA GLU A 211 -12.56 28.10 18.93
C GLU A 211 -11.57 28.18 20.12
N PRO A 212 -11.95 28.87 21.23
CA PRO A 212 -11.13 28.89 22.43
C PRO A 212 -10.81 27.47 22.93
N VAL A 213 -9.52 27.17 23.07
CA VAL A 213 -9.06 25.89 23.65
C VAL A 213 -9.01 26.03 25.16
N PRO A 214 -9.73 25.20 25.94
CA PRO A 214 -9.72 25.29 27.40
C PRO A 214 -8.28 25.09 27.95
N PRO A 215 -7.93 25.59 29.15
CA PRO A 215 -6.65 25.27 29.78
C PRO A 215 -6.52 23.77 30.03
N GLU A 216 -5.31 23.23 30.17
CA GLU A 216 -5.14 21.84 30.57
C GLU A 216 -5.90 21.59 31.88
N PRO A 217 -6.65 20.48 32.00
CA PRO A 217 -7.29 20.15 33.26
C PRO A 217 -6.22 20.05 34.35
N PRO A 218 -6.46 20.61 35.54
CA PRO A 218 -5.50 20.51 36.63
C PRO A 218 -5.19 19.03 36.92
N PHE A 219 -3.93 18.74 37.28
CA PHE A 219 -3.48 17.41 37.67
C PHE A 219 -4.54 16.66 38.48
N SER A 220 -4.72 15.37 38.18
CA SER A 220 -5.61 14.53 38.96
C SER A 220 -5.26 14.63 40.45
N LEU A 221 -6.25 14.47 41.33
CA LEU A 221 -6.02 14.48 42.78
C LEU A 221 -4.90 13.49 43.16
N VAL A 222 -4.82 12.37 42.44
CA VAL A 222 -3.81 11.33 42.59
C VAL A 222 -2.40 11.82 42.22
N GLU A 223 -2.21 12.53 41.09
CA GLU A 223 -0.91 13.12 40.73
C GLU A 223 -0.48 14.19 41.74
N ARG A 224 -1.40 15.04 42.20
CA ARG A 224 -1.11 16.08 43.19
C ARG A 224 -0.65 15.48 44.52
N ILE A 225 -1.20 14.34 44.91
CA ILE A 225 -0.77 13.59 46.09
C ILE A 225 0.61 12.98 45.86
N ARG A 226 0.87 12.40 44.67
CA ARG A 226 2.14 11.74 44.32
C ARG A 226 3.33 12.71 44.26
N GLN A 227 3.13 13.98 43.90
CA GLN A 227 4.19 14.99 43.86
C GLN A 227 4.47 15.70 45.21
N ARG A 228 3.67 15.42 46.25
CA ARG A 228 3.83 16.01 47.60
C ARG A 228 4.49 15.06 48.61
N LEU A 229 4.80 13.84 48.20
CA LEU A 229 5.57 12.83 48.96
C LEU A 229 6.98 12.75 48.39
#